data_AF-A0A7S3MHN6-F1
#
_entry.id   AF-A0A7S3MHN6-F1
#
_cell.length_a   1.000
_cell.length_b   1.000
_cell.length_c   1.000
_cell.angle_alpha   90.00
_cell.angle_beta   90.00
_cell.angle_gamma   90.00
#
_symmetry.space_group_name_H-M   'P 1'
#
loop_
_entity.id
_entity.type
_entity.pdbx_description
1 polymer ?
#
loop_
_entity_poly.entity_id
_entity_poly.type
_entity_poly.pdbx_seq_one_letter_code
_entity_poly.pdbx_strand_id
1 'polypeptide(L)'
;MNAWSMFNFRGLESMSMAEFSESLYSYIGNRFYDRDQSYLIFKRYDADMDGRISYREWCRFITPSDRVLASLLLGRTPPANSRLSQDTQEVFKRLIRAHLNLEQAQEYLRQRAARTRGQNSWTMQEVFEALDMERKGSITVYDLERLIIEQKRGGSRSLVDEIELLINMYDRTGFHKICYIDFQNELIPHLQS
;
A
#
# COMPACT_ATOMS: atom_id res chain seq x y z
N MET A 1 -16.33 20.12 -2.66
CA MET A 1 -15.95 19.09 -3.66
C MET A 1 -14.77 18.33 -3.06
N ASN A 2 -14.99 17.09 -2.62
CA ASN A 2 -14.00 16.26 -1.91
C ASN A 2 -13.05 15.55 -2.90
N ALA A 3 -11.90 15.04 -2.43
CA ALA A 3 -10.90 14.40 -3.30
C ALA A 3 -11.48 13.26 -4.17
N TRP A 4 -12.44 12.51 -3.63
CA TRP A 4 -13.20 11.51 -4.38
C TRP A 4 -13.95 12.12 -5.56
N SER A 5 -14.76 13.17 -5.35
CA SER A 5 -15.50 13.83 -6.44
C SER A 5 -14.62 14.52 -7.49
N MET A 6 -13.37 14.88 -7.13
CA MET A 6 -12.40 15.40 -8.09
C MET A 6 -11.80 14.31 -8.97
N PHE A 7 -11.61 13.13 -8.39
CA PHE A 7 -11.02 11.98 -9.07
C PHE A 7 -12.08 11.22 -9.87
N ASN A 8 -13.25 11.00 -9.28
CA ASN A 8 -14.43 10.37 -9.85
C ASN A 8 -15.35 11.42 -10.49
N PHE A 9 -14.91 11.95 -11.63
CA PHE A 9 -15.67 12.96 -12.38
C PHE A 9 -17.00 12.43 -12.94
N ARG A 10 -17.19 11.10 -12.98
CA ARG A 10 -18.43 10.43 -13.42
C ARG A 10 -19.47 10.28 -12.31
N GLY A 11 -19.11 10.57 -11.05
CA GLY A 11 -20.02 10.50 -9.90
C GLY A 11 -20.46 9.08 -9.53
N LEU A 12 -19.66 8.07 -9.85
CA LEU A 12 -20.00 6.66 -9.60
C LEU A 12 -19.85 6.27 -8.12
N GLU A 13 -20.54 5.24 -7.67
CA GLU A 13 -20.34 4.71 -6.30
C GLU A 13 -19.03 3.92 -6.17
N SER A 14 -18.58 3.32 -7.27
CA SER A 14 -17.31 2.60 -7.40
C SER A 14 -16.71 2.79 -8.80
N MET A 15 -15.40 2.63 -8.92
CA MET A 15 -14.68 2.78 -10.19
C MET A 15 -14.05 1.47 -10.62
N SER A 16 -14.35 1.00 -11.83
CA SER A 16 -13.62 -0.13 -12.44
C SER A 16 -12.16 0.23 -12.70
N MET A 17 -11.31 -0.78 -12.97
CA MET A 17 -9.91 -0.57 -13.31
C MET A 17 -9.71 0.41 -14.47
N ALA A 18 -10.54 0.33 -15.52
CA ALA A 18 -10.46 1.23 -16.66
C ALA A 18 -10.78 2.68 -16.27
N GLU A 19 -11.80 2.88 -15.44
CA GLU A 19 -12.22 4.21 -14.96
C GLU A 19 -11.20 4.79 -13.98
N PHE A 20 -10.65 3.97 -13.10
CA PHE A 20 -9.58 4.35 -12.17
C PHE A 20 -8.32 4.78 -12.94
N SER A 21 -7.91 4.00 -13.93
CA SER A 21 -6.79 4.28 -14.83
C SER A 21 -6.99 5.59 -15.61
N GLU A 22 -8.18 5.80 -16.20
CA GLU A 22 -8.54 7.05 -16.89
C GLU A 22 -8.53 8.26 -15.95
N SER A 23 -9.05 8.08 -14.73
CA SER A 23 -9.09 9.12 -13.69
C SER A 23 -7.67 9.50 -13.23
N LEU A 24 -6.79 8.52 -13.02
CA LEU A 24 -5.36 8.77 -12.74
C LEU A 24 -4.73 9.56 -13.89
N TYR A 25 -4.88 9.09 -15.12
CA TYR A 25 -4.31 9.71 -16.31
C TYR A 25 -4.74 11.18 -16.45
N SER A 26 -6.03 11.45 -16.31
CA SER A 26 -6.61 12.79 -16.37
C SER A 26 -6.10 13.69 -15.24
N TYR A 27 -5.95 13.14 -14.03
CA TYR A 27 -5.61 13.93 -12.85
C TYR A 27 -4.11 14.27 -12.72
N ILE A 28 -3.21 13.31 -12.97
CA ILE A 28 -1.76 13.50 -12.83
C ILE A 28 -1.08 13.93 -14.13
N GLY A 29 -1.73 13.65 -15.27
CA GLY A 29 -1.28 13.96 -16.63
C GLY A 29 -0.35 12.90 -17.24
N ASN A 30 -0.33 12.88 -18.59
CA ASN A 30 0.38 11.89 -19.42
C ASN A 30 1.87 11.70 -19.06
N ARG A 31 2.58 12.78 -18.68
CA ARG A 31 4.03 12.70 -18.37
C ARG A 31 4.35 11.78 -17.18
N PHE A 32 3.39 11.57 -16.27
CA PHE A 32 3.60 10.83 -15.01
C PHE A 32 2.71 9.60 -14.88
N TYR A 33 1.98 9.26 -15.93
CA TYR A 33 1.08 8.12 -15.94
C TYR A 33 1.78 6.89 -16.51
N ASP A 34 1.65 5.79 -15.79
CA ASP A 34 2.09 4.47 -16.21
C ASP A 34 0.95 3.48 -15.93
N ARG A 35 0.62 2.68 -16.95
CA ARG A 35 -0.50 1.74 -16.89
C ARG A 35 -0.23 0.62 -15.90
N ASP A 36 1.00 0.14 -15.82
CA ASP A 36 1.38 -0.92 -14.92
C ASP A 36 1.37 -0.43 -13.48
N GLN A 37 1.86 0.79 -13.22
CA GLN A 37 1.72 1.43 -11.90
C GLN A 37 0.26 1.61 -11.49
N SER A 38 -0.61 2.01 -12.42
CA SER A 38 -2.05 2.14 -12.15
C SER A 38 -2.68 0.81 -11.76
N TYR A 39 -2.27 -0.27 -12.43
CA TYR A 39 -2.75 -1.62 -12.15
C TYR A 39 -2.26 -2.12 -10.78
N LEU A 40 -1.01 -1.83 -10.42
CA LEU A 40 -0.45 -2.19 -9.11
C LEU A 40 -1.22 -1.52 -7.97
N ILE A 41 -1.49 -0.21 -8.06
CA ILE A 41 -2.31 0.48 -7.05
C ILE A 41 -3.71 -0.13 -7.00
N PHE A 42 -4.35 -0.32 -8.16
CA PHE A 42 -5.70 -0.86 -8.21
C PHE A 42 -5.79 -2.22 -7.49
N LYS A 43 -4.90 -3.16 -7.85
CA LYS A 43 -4.85 -4.49 -7.26
C LYS A 43 -4.55 -4.47 -5.76
N ARG A 44 -3.82 -3.47 -5.27
CA ARG A 44 -3.54 -3.33 -3.83
C ARG A 44 -4.78 -2.93 -3.02
N TYR A 45 -5.60 -2.05 -3.56
CA TYR A 45 -6.69 -1.44 -2.82
C TYR A 45 -8.08 -2.03 -3.11
N ASP A 46 -8.23 -2.82 -4.17
CA ASP A 46 -9.38 -3.70 -4.42
C ASP A 46 -9.33 -4.88 -3.43
N ALA A 47 -9.87 -4.63 -2.23
CA ALA A 47 -9.72 -5.51 -1.08
C ALA A 47 -10.72 -6.66 -1.09
N ASP A 48 -11.90 -6.45 -1.67
CA ASP A 48 -12.92 -7.50 -1.86
C ASP A 48 -12.82 -8.22 -3.21
N MET A 49 -11.89 -7.80 -4.08
CA MET A 49 -11.60 -8.40 -5.39
C MET A 49 -12.81 -8.36 -6.32
N ASP A 50 -13.66 -7.35 -6.17
CA ASP A 50 -14.84 -7.16 -7.03
C ASP A 50 -14.48 -6.53 -8.40
N GLY A 51 -13.20 -6.19 -8.60
CA GLY A 51 -12.71 -5.55 -9.82
C GLY A 51 -13.07 -4.07 -9.89
N ARG A 52 -13.37 -3.44 -8.75
CA ARG A 52 -13.72 -2.03 -8.59
C ARG A 52 -13.04 -1.45 -7.34
N ILE A 53 -12.97 -0.13 -7.30
CA ILE A 53 -12.56 0.63 -6.11
C ILE A 53 -13.77 1.38 -5.59
N SER A 54 -14.24 0.98 -4.43
CA SER A 54 -15.28 1.66 -3.68
C SER A 54 -14.76 2.94 -3.00
N TYR A 55 -15.68 3.82 -2.58
CA TYR A 55 -15.31 4.99 -1.77
C TYR A 55 -14.55 4.60 -0.49
N ARG A 56 -14.88 3.45 0.11
CA ARG A 56 -14.22 2.96 1.32
C ARG A 56 -12.76 2.60 1.06
N GLU A 57 -12.48 1.91 -0.03
CA GLU A 57 -11.11 1.53 -0.44
C GLU A 57 -10.30 2.75 -0.86
N TRP A 58 -10.95 3.69 -1.55
CA TRP A 58 -10.35 5.00 -1.81
C TRP A 58 -9.97 5.75 -0.54
N CYS A 59 -10.83 5.76 0.48
CA CYS A 59 -10.50 6.38 1.76
C CYS A 59 -9.27 5.71 2.39
N ARG A 60 -9.15 4.39 2.32
CA ARG A 60 -7.96 3.66 2.79
C ARG A 60 -6.70 4.05 2.00
N PHE A 61 -6.82 4.22 0.69
CA PHE A 61 -5.72 4.65 -0.17
C PHE A 61 -5.17 6.04 0.19
N ILE A 62 -6.04 6.99 0.56
CA ILE A 62 -5.61 8.36 0.85
C ILE A 62 -5.33 8.65 2.33
N THR A 63 -5.80 7.78 3.23
CA THR A 63 -5.68 8.00 4.68
C THR A 63 -4.37 7.41 5.19
N PRO A 64 -3.57 8.15 5.96
CA PRO A 64 -2.35 7.61 6.58
C PRO A 64 -2.65 6.40 7.46
N SER A 65 -1.75 5.42 7.47
CA SER A 65 -1.83 4.29 8.41
C SER A 65 -1.60 4.72 9.87
N ASP A 66 -0.92 5.85 10.07
CA ASP A 66 -0.73 6.47 11.39
C ASP A 66 -2.07 6.98 11.93
N ARG A 67 -2.47 6.49 13.10
CA ARG A 67 -3.76 6.80 13.73
C ARG A 67 -3.90 8.27 14.11
N VAL A 68 -2.82 8.93 14.54
CA VAL A 68 -2.83 10.34 14.91
C VAL A 68 -3.05 11.19 13.67
N LEU A 69 -2.27 10.95 12.62
CA LEU A 69 -2.42 11.66 11.34
C LEU A 69 -3.78 11.40 10.68
N ALA A 70 -4.26 10.16 10.74
CA ALA A 70 -5.60 9.81 10.27
C ALA A 70 -6.69 10.57 11.04
N SER A 71 -6.59 10.63 12.38
CA SER A 71 -7.57 11.36 13.21
C SER A 71 -7.56 12.87 12.91
N LEU A 72 -6.39 13.46 12.70
CA LEU A 72 -6.24 14.87 12.33
C LEU A 72 -6.81 15.15 10.94
N LEU A 73 -6.67 14.21 10.00
CA LEU A 73 -7.24 14.35 8.65
C LEU A 73 -8.76 14.24 8.67
N LEU A 74 -9.30 13.23 9.36
CA LEU A 74 -10.73 12.97 9.48
C LEU A 74 -11.46 14.02 10.32
N GLY A 75 -10.78 14.63 11.29
CA GLY A 75 -11.31 15.73 12.09
C GLY A 75 -11.45 17.05 11.34
N ARG A 76 -10.95 17.14 10.09
CA ARG A 76 -11.12 18.35 9.27
C ARG A 76 -12.54 18.43 8.75
N THR A 77 -13.34 19.33 9.29
CA THR A 77 -14.62 19.72 8.70
C THR A 77 -14.36 20.63 7.49
N PRO A 78 -14.65 20.19 6.25
CA PRO A 78 -14.51 21.06 5.09
C PRO A 78 -15.50 22.23 5.19
N PRO A 79 -15.10 23.45 4.84
CA PRO A 79 -16.04 24.56 4.68
C PRO A 79 -17.17 24.18 3.72
N ALA A 80 -18.40 24.62 4.01
CA ALA A 80 -19.63 24.20 3.34
C ALA A 80 -19.63 24.29 1.80
N ASN A 81 -18.74 25.08 1.19
CA ASN A 81 -18.62 25.25 -0.27
C ASN A 81 -17.17 25.13 -0.80
N SER A 82 -16.21 24.59 -0.04
CA SER A 82 -14.81 24.64 -0.49
C SER A 82 -14.52 23.57 -1.55
N ARG A 83 -14.08 24.03 -2.73
CA ARG A 83 -13.16 23.28 -3.59
C ARG A 83 -11.80 23.20 -2.87
N LEU A 84 -11.05 22.13 -3.09
CA LEU A 84 -9.67 22.06 -2.58
C LEU A 84 -8.87 23.23 -3.18
N SER A 85 -8.07 23.92 -2.35
CA SER A 85 -7.18 24.97 -2.84
C SER A 85 -6.20 24.41 -3.89
N GLN A 86 -5.68 25.26 -4.77
CA GLN A 86 -4.70 24.82 -5.77
C GLN A 86 -3.48 24.16 -5.10
N ASP A 87 -3.00 24.72 -3.99
CA ASP A 87 -1.91 24.13 -3.20
C ASP A 87 -2.25 22.73 -2.69
N THR A 88 -3.47 22.54 -2.18
CA THR A 88 -3.93 21.23 -1.70
C THR A 88 -4.02 20.23 -2.84
N GLN A 89 -4.46 20.67 -4.03
CA GLN A 89 -4.51 19.82 -5.21
C GLN A 89 -3.12 19.41 -5.68
N GLU A 90 -2.12 20.31 -5.64
CA GLU A 90 -0.75 19.94 -6.02
C GLU A 90 -0.11 18.99 -5.00
N VAL A 91 -0.34 19.21 -3.69
CA VAL A 91 0.07 18.25 -2.66
C VAL A 91 -0.59 16.89 -2.87
N PHE A 92 -1.88 16.87 -3.22
CA PHE A 92 -2.58 15.63 -3.51
C PHE A 92 -2.00 14.92 -4.76
N LYS A 93 -1.69 15.65 -5.84
CA LYS A 93 -0.99 15.09 -7.01
C LYS A 93 0.36 14.49 -6.63
N ARG A 94 1.14 15.17 -5.77
CA ARG A 94 2.42 14.66 -5.27
C ARG A 94 2.25 13.38 -4.45
N LEU A 95 1.19 13.29 -3.62
CA LEU A 95 0.85 12.08 -2.88
C LEU A 95 0.53 10.90 -3.81
N ILE A 96 -0.28 11.12 -4.84
CA ILE A 96 -0.61 10.07 -5.82
C ILE A 96 0.64 9.62 -6.58
N ARG A 97 1.50 10.55 -7.02
CA ARG A 97 2.78 10.23 -7.66
C ARG A 97 3.69 9.42 -6.74
N ALA A 98 3.73 9.76 -5.45
CA ALA A 98 4.51 9.01 -4.47
C ALA A 98 4.00 7.56 -4.33
N HIS A 99 2.68 7.36 -4.31
CA HIS A 99 2.08 6.02 -4.28
C HIS A 99 2.43 5.20 -5.53
N LEU A 100 2.33 5.80 -6.72
CA LEU A 100 2.67 5.13 -7.98
C LEU A 100 4.13 4.65 -8.00
N ASN A 101 5.05 5.53 -7.58
CA ASN A 101 6.47 5.19 -7.49
C ASN A 101 6.76 4.13 -6.42
N LEU A 102 6.07 4.20 -5.28
CA LEU A 102 6.23 3.22 -4.20
C LEU A 102 5.79 1.83 -4.66
N GLU A 103 4.63 1.73 -5.31
CA GLU A 103 4.14 0.44 -5.83
C GLU A 103 5.08 -0.14 -6.89
N GLN A 104 5.61 0.70 -7.79
CA GLN A 104 6.60 0.24 -8.76
C GLN A 104 7.88 -0.27 -8.10
N ALA A 105 8.38 0.44 -7.07
CA ALA A 105 9.55 0.02 -6.33
C ALA A 105 9.31 -1.30 -5.58
N GLN A 106 8.14 -1.48 -4.98
CA GLN A 106 7.75 -2.74 -4.34
C GLN A 106 7.68 -3.87 -5.37
N GLU A 107 7.10 -3.63 -6.53
CA GLU A 107 7.03 -4.64 -7.59
C GLU A 107 8.40 -5.05 -8.10
N TYR A 108 9.32 -4.10 -8.28
CA TYR A 108 10.72 -4.40 -8.60
C TYR A 108 11.36 -5.29 -7.52
N LEU A 109 11.11 -5.01 -6.24
CA LEU A 109 11.61 -5.83 -5.14
C LEU A 109 11.01 -7.24 -5.14
N ARG A 110 9.70 -7.39 -5.43
CA ARG A 110 9.04 -8.70 -5.57
C ARG A 110 9.69 -9.51 -6.71
N GLN A 111 9.88 -8.91 -7.88
CA GLN A 111 10.53 -9.57 -9.02
C GLN A 111 11.97 -9.97 -8.69
N ARG A 112 12.73 -9.10 -8.02
CA ARG A 112 14.09 -9.41 -7.59
C ARG A 112 14.13 -10.54 -6.58
N ALA A 113 13.21 -10.54 -5.61
CA ALA A 113 13.08 -11.61 -4.63
C ALA A 113 12.73 -12.94 -5.30
N ALA A 114 11.77 -12.95 -6.23
CA ALA A 114 11.39 -14.14 -7.01
C ALA A 114 12.57 -14.71 -7.81
N ARG A 115 13.35 -13.86 -8.50
CA ARG A 115 14.56 -14.28 -9.24
C ARG A 115 15.61 -14.88 -8.32
N THR A 116 15.90 -14.21 -7.20
CA THR A 116 16.90 -14.66 -6.22
C THR A 116 16.50 -16.01 -5.61
N ARG A 117 15.21 -16.18 -5.30
CA ARG A 117 14.67 -17.45 -4.80
C ARG A 117 14.77 -18.57 -5.82
N GLY A 118 14.48 -18.30 -7.09
CA GLY A 118 14.65 -19.27 -8.17
C GLY A 118 16.11 -19.71 -8.37
N GLN A 119 17.07 -18.80 -8.15
CA GLN A 119 18.50 -19.10 -8.23
C GLN A 119 19.02 -19.93 -7.03
N ASN A 120 18.52 -19.66 -5.83
CA ASN A 120 18.94 -20.33 -4.60
C ASN A 120 18.08 -21.57 -4.26
N SER A 121 17.09 -21.91 -5.11
CA SER A 121 16.11 -22.97 -4.87
C SER A 121 15.34 -22.84 -3.56
N TRP A 122 15.14 -21.62 -3.06
CA TRP A 122 14.42 -21.36 -1.81
C TRP A 122 12.91 -21.35 -2.02
N THR A 123 12.23 -22.21 -1.29
CA THR A 123 10.76 -22.27 -1.23
C THR A 123 10.20 -21.07 -0.46
N MET A 124 8.92 -20.72 -0.68
CA MET A 124 8.28 -19.60 0.03
C MET A 124 8.18 -19.91 1.52
N GLN A 125 7.98 -21.20 1.83
CA GLN A 125 7.92 -21.71 3.18
C GLN A 125 9.25 -21.55 3.92
N GLU A 126 10.39 -21.89 3.31
CA GLU A 126 11.71 -21.71 3.95
C GLU A 126 12.01 -20.24 4.25
N VAL A 127 11.63 -19.32 3.36
CA VAL A 127 11.80 -17.88 3.61
C VAL A 127 10.90 -17.42 4.75
N PHE A 128 9.66 -17.92 4.82
CA PHE A 128 8.75 -17.60 5.91
C PHE A 128 9.25 -18.17 7.24
N GLU A 129 9.72 -19.41 7.27
CA GLU A 129 10.29 -20.06 8.46
C GLU A 129 11.58 -19.39 8.93
N ALA A 130 12.37 -18.82 8.02
CA ALA A 130 13.54 -18.02 8.38
C ALA A 130 13.17 -16.70 9.07
N LEU A 131 11.98 -16.16 8.80
CA LEU A 131 11.45 -14.95 9.45
C LEU A 131 10.68 -15.28 10.74
N ASP A 132 9.94 -16.39 10.75
CA ASP A 132 9.22 -16.92 11.90
C ASP A 132 10.16 -17.70 12.84
N MET A 133 11.06 -16.97 13.51
CA MET A 133 12.13 -17.53 14.35
C MET A 133 11.64 -18.48 15.44
N GLU A 134 10.43 -18.28 15.93
CA GLU A 134 9.81 -19.09 16.99
C GLU A 134 8.83 -20.14 16.44
N ARG A 135 8.68 -20.26 15.11
CA ARG A 135 7.77 -21.21 14.44
C ARG A 135 6.32 -21.10 14.93
N LYS A 136 5.85 -19.87 15.14
CA LYS A 136 4.48 -19.56 15.61
C LYS A 136 3.44 -19.70 14.49
N GLY A 137 3.87 -19.80 13.23
CA GLY A 137 3.02 -19.78 12.03
C GLY A 137 2.60 -18.36 11.62
N SER A 138 3.18 -17.32 12.22
CA SER A 138 2.88 -15.91 11.94
C SER A 138 4.05 -15.02 12.29
N ILE A 139 4.33 -14.03 11.44
CA ILE A 139 5.35 -13.02 11.68
C ILE A 139 4.76 -11.90 12.55
N THR A 140 5.37 -11.66 13.70
CA THR A 140 4.95 -10.65 14.69
C THR A 140 5.90 -9.44 14.71
N VAL A 141 5.52 -8.38 15.46
CA VAL A 141 6.37 -7.20 15.66
C VAL A 141 7.76 -7.61 16.16
N TYR A 142 7.81 -8.56 17.10
CA TYR A 142 9.05 -9.02 17.71
C TYR A 142 9.98 -9.71 16.71
N ASP A 143 9.42 -10.50 15.78
CA ASP A 143 10.21 -11.21 14.77
C ASP A 143 10.87 -10.22 13.81
N LEU A 144 10.12 -9.20 13.38
CA LEU A 144 10.63 -8.11 12.54
C LEU A 144 11.61 -7.19 13.30
N GLU A 145 11.33 -6.89 14.57
CA GLU A 145 12.19 -6.06 15.41
C GLU A 145 13.56 -6.72 15.57
N ARG A 146 13.57 -8.02 15.91
CA ARG A 146 14.79 -8.80 16.00
C ARG A 146 15.55 -8.83 14.69
N LEU A 147 14.89 -9.11 13.57
CA LEU A 147 15.56 -9.14 12.27
C LEU A 147 16.21 -7.79 11.94
N ILE A 148 15.50 -6.69 12.20
CA ILE A 148 16.04 -5.36 11.90
C ILE A 148 17.15 -4.98 12.89
N ILE A 149 17.07 -5.35 14.17
CA ILE A 149 18.15 -5.14 15.15
C ILE A 149 19.38 -5.98 14.80
N GLU A 150 19.19 -7.22 14.35
CA GLU A 150 20.28 -8.11 13.94
C GLU A 150 20.97 -7.59 12.66
N GLN A 151 20.19 -7.04 11.72
CA GLN A 151 20.71 -6.52 10.45
C GLN A 151 21.18 -5.05 10.52
N LYS A 152 20.64 -4.25 11.44
CA LYS A 152 21.01 -2.84 11.65
C LYS A 152 21.41 -2.62 13.10
N ARG A 153 22.62 -2.08 13.30
CA ARG A 153 23.13 -1.54 14.57
C ARG A 153 22.40 -0.26 15.01
N GLY A 154 21.07 -0.26 15.12
CA GLY A 154 20.23 0.92 15.41
C GLY A 154 19.30 0.70 16.61
N GLY A 155 19.14 1.74 17.44
CA GLY A 155 18.42 1.69 18.73
C GLY A 155 16.90 1.47 18.65
N SER A 156 16.35 0.87 19.71
CA SER A 156 15.09 0.10 19.74
C SER A 156 13.78 0.91 19.79
N ARG A 157 13.74 2.16 20.27
CA ARG A 157 12.43 2.85 20.49
C ARG A 157 11.73 3.39 19.25
N SER A 158 12.45 3.91 18.25
CA SER A 158 11.82 4.43 17.02
C SER A 158 11.33 3.31 16.09
N LEU A 159 11.81 2.09 16.32
CA LEU A 159 11.65 0.99 15.38
C LEU A 159 10.32 0.25 15.58
N VAL A 160 9.84 0.16 16.83
CA VAL A 160 8.59 -0.54 17.15
C VAL A 160 7.40 0.11 16.45
N ASP A 161 7.26 1.44 16.54
CA ASP A 161 6.17 2.17 15.89
C ASP A 161 6.21 2.01 14.35
N GLU A 162 7.41 2.02 13.75
CA GLU A 162 7.58 1.79 12.31
C GLU A 162 7.21 0.35 11.90
N ILE A 163 7.55 -0.64 12.74
CA ILE A 163 7.19 -2.05 12.51
C ILE A 163 5.68 -2.25 12.69
N GLU A 164 5.05 -1.60 13.65
CA GLU A 164 3.60 -1.64 13.80
C GLU A 164 2.90 -1.06 12.56
N LEU A 165 3.41 0.04 12.01
CA LEU A 165 2.92 0.57 10.74
C LEU A 165 3.11 -0.41 9.58
N LEU A 166 4.26 -1.10 9.51
CA LEU A 166 4.51 -2.15 8.52
C LEU A 166 3.51 -3.30 8.64
N ILE A 167 3.29 -3.81 9.85
CA ILE A 167 2.32 -4.90 10.07
C ILE A 167 0.92 -4.44 9.70
N ASN A 168 0.51 -3.24 10.10
CA ASN A 168 -0.80 -2.70 9.74
C ASN A 168 -0.99 -2.54 8.22
N MET A 169 0.09 -2.38 7.45
CA MET A 169 0.01 -2.32 5.98
C MET A 169 -0.16 -3.68 5.31
N TYR A 170 0.28 -4.78 5.95
CA TYR A 170 0.31 -6.12 5.34
C TYR A 170 -0.62 -7.13 6.01
N ASP A 171 -1.09 -6.86 7.23
CA ASP A 171 -2.08 -7.66 7.93
C ASP A 171 -3.48 -7.44 7.34
N ARG A 172 -3.85 -8.31 6.39
CA ARG A 172 -5.20 -8.30 5.80
C ARG A 172 -6.24 -8.94 6.72
N THR A 173 -5.79 -9.74 7.69
CA THR A 173 -6.65 -10.52 8.59
C THR A 173 -7.07 -9.75 9.84
N GLY A 174 -6.37 -8.67 10.18
CA GLY A 174 -6.63 -7.81 11.33
C GLY A 174 -6.15 -8.37 12.67
N PHE A 175 -5.34 -9.44 12.65
CA PHE A 175 -4.82 -10.09 13.85
C PHE A 175 -3.50 -9.50 14.37
N HIS A 176 -3.10 -8.34 13.85
CA HIS A 176 -1.83 -7.64 14.14
C HIS A 176 -0.60 -8.53 13.93
N LYS A 177 -0.68 -9.41 12.94
CA LYS A 177 0.35 -10.39 12.57
C LYS A 177 0.24 -10.71 11.09
N ILE A 178 1.35 -11.06 10.46
CA ILE A 178 1.38 -11.44 9.04
C ILE A 178 1.35 -12.96 8.98
N CYS A 179 0.27 -13.54 8.43
CA CYS A 179 0.21 -15.00 8.24
C CYS A 179 0.93 -15.42 6.95
N TYR A 180 1.15 -16.72 6.79
CA TYR A 180 1.81 -17.25 5.59
C TYR A 180 1.11 -16.84 4.28
N ILE A 181 -0.23 -16.78 4.28
CA ILE A 181 -1.02 -16.39 3.10
C ILE A 181 -0.80 -14.91 2.78
N ASP A 182 -0.79 -14.03 3.78
CA ASP A 182 -0.51 -12.60 3.59
C ASP A 182 0.90 -12.39 3.04
N PHE A 183 1.88 -13.07 3.65
CA PHE A 183 3.27 -13.04 3.23
C PHE A 183 3.47 -13.56 1.80
N GLN A 184 2.84 -14.69 1.47
CA GLN A 184 2.92 -15.29 0.14
C GLN A 184 2.31 -14.35 -0.91
N ASN A 185 1.11 -13.82 -0.65
CA ASN A 185 0.44 -12.90 -1.56
C ASN A 185 1.26 -11.64 -1.80
N GLU A 186 1.95 -11.14 -0.78
CA GLU A 186 2.75 -9.92 -0.87
C GLU A 186 4.08 -10.12 -1.61
N LEU A 187 4.71 -11.29 -1.50
CA LEU A 187 6.00 -11.56 -2.16
C LEU A 187 5.87 -12.05 -3.62
N ILE A 188 4.67 -12.41 -4.06
CA ILE A 188 4.43 -12.81 -5.45
C ILE A 188 4.35 -11.56 -6.35
N PRO A 189 5.22 -11.44 -7.38
CA PRO A 189 5.13 -10.35 -8.36
C PRO A 189 3.74 -10.24 -8.95
N HIS A 190 3.23 -9.03 -9.06
CA HIS A 190 1.91 -8.75 -9.61
C HIS A 190 1.92 -8.52 -11.12
N LEU A 191 3.07 -8.13 -11.66
CA LEU A 191 3.33 -8.02 -13.08
C LEU A 191 4.20 -9.21 -13.52
N GLN A 192 3.81 -9.85 -14.62
CA GLN A 192 4.68 -10.82 -15.28
C GLN A 192 5.72 -10.05 -16.09
N SER A 193 7.00 -10.32 -15.81
CA SER A 193 8.14 -9.76 -16.55
C SER A 193 8.33 -10.42 -17.89
#